data_AF-A0A1H9NTD5-F1
#
_entry.id   AF-A0A1H9NTD5-F1
#
_cell.length_a   1.000
_cell.length_b   1.000
_cell.length_c   1.000
_cell.angle_alpha   90.00
_cell.angle_beta   90.00
_cell.angle_gamma   90.00
#
_symmetry.space_group_name_H-M   'P 1'
#
loop_
_entity.id
_entity.type
_entity.pdbx_description
1 polymer ?
#
loop_
_entity_poly.entity_id
_entity_poly.type
_entity_poly.pdbx_seq_one_letter_code
_entity_poly.pdbx_strand_id
1 'polypeptide(L)'
;MNKRLSGGLTLSCLSLLPLGQVDAAGFIEDSKATLGFRTFYMNQDDRNSDRPRIDETGQAFLFEFKSGFTEGFVGFGLDVIAQEGVRLDGGGRAGKAGAERAPGAGSMFPLKSNGKSQEDYGRLNATGKMRISKTIAEVGVLRPTLPILKSNDGRLLPQLFHGAQVTSNEFSNLTLVGGRLEHSTERNSTDSQALFISGAANNQRSNEFYYGGVDYKATKALTLQYYYSNLDDFYEQHFFGLVHNWALPVGALKSDLRYWTSNSDGANGSSSGRAEGYRSSGYWGSGSSHKGEVDNDTLSAIFT
;
A
#
# COMPACT_ATOMS: atom_id res chain seq x y z
N MET A 1 -43.49 17.76 42.90
CA MET A 1 -44.11 16.47 43.23
C MET A 1 -44.14 15.63 41.97
N ASN A 2 -43.23 14.66 41.81
CA ASN A 2 -43.48 13.44 41.04
C ASN A 2 -42.35 12.44 41.28
N LYS A 3 -42.77 11.26 41.76
CA LYS A 3 -41.98 10.16 42.28
C LYS A 3 -41.49 9.26 41.14
N ARG A 4 -40.30 8.72 41.36
CA ARG A 4 -39.73 7.42 40.95
C ARG A 4 -40.65 6.46 40.17
N LEU A 5 -40.07 5.82 39.15
CA LEU A 5 -40.26 4.38 38.92
C LEU A 5 -38.90 3.72 38.63
N SER A 6 -38.45 2.97 39.62
CA SER A 6 -37.51 1.86 39.52
C SER A 6 -38.31 0.58 39.25
N GLY A 7 -37.95 -0.16 38.22
CA GLY A 7 -38.50 -1.49 37.93
C GLY A 7 -37.41 -2.37 37.32
N GLY A 8 -36.93 -3.33 38.09
CA GLY A 8 -36.05 -4.39 37.59
C GLY A 8 -36.85 -5.52 36.98
N LEU A 9 -36.23 -6.25 36.05
CA LEU A 9 -36.61 -7.61 35.71
C LEU A 9 -35.34 -8.43 35.41
N THR A 10 -35.05 -9.37 36.29
CA THR A 10 -34.18 -10.53 36.03
C THR A 10 -34.90 -11.52 35.12
N LEU A 11 -34.23 -12.07 34.11
CA LEU A 11 -34.55 -13.40 33.59
C LEU A 11 -33.29 -14.13 33.09
N SER A 12 -33.37 -15.44 33.32
CA SER A 12 -32.38 -16.50 33.45
C SER A 12 -31.76 -17.06 32.17
N CYS A 13 -30.66 -17.79 32.37
CA CYS A 13 -29.89 -18.62 31.43
C CYS A 13 -30.71 -19.35 30.35
N LEU A 14 -30.15 -19.38 29.13
CA LEU A 14 -30.25 -20.55 28.25
C LEU A 14 -28.91 -20.77 27.55
N SER A 15 -28.15 -21.73 28.08
CA SER A 15 -27.06 -22.38 27.37
C SER A 15 -27.66 -23.24 26.24
N LEU A 16 -27.48 -22.80 25.00
CA LEU A 16 -27.58 -23.63 23.82
C LEU A 16 -26.24 -23.51 23.08
N LEU A 17 -25.40 -24.51 23.27
CA LEU A 17 -24.33 -24.83 22.33
C LEU A 17 -24.99 -25.31 21.04
N PRO A 18 -24.77 -24.69 19.87
CA PRO A 18 -24.72 -25.47 18.65
C PRO A 18 -23.39 -26.21 18.64
N LEU A 19 -23.49 -27.53 18.85
CA LEU A 19 -22.53 -28.50 18.37
C LEU A 19 -22.27 -28.26 16.88
N GLY A 20 -21.04 -28.55 16.46
CA GLY A 20 -20.46 -28.10 15.20
C GLY A 20 -21.32 -28.29 13.96
N GLN A 21 -21.53 -27.18 13.26
CA GLN A 21 -21.41 -27.11 11.81
C GLN A 21 -20.44 -25.97 11.52
N VAL A 22 -19.19 -26.32 11.23
CA VAL A 22 -18.31 -25.40 10.51
C VAL A 22 -18.84 -25.42 9.09
N ASP A 23 -19.80 -24.57 8.79
CA ASP A 23 -20.10 -24.23 7.41
C ASP A 23 -18.88 -23.45 6.90
N ALA A 24 -17.91 -24.17 6.33
CA ALA A 24 -16.88 -23.55 5.53
C ALA A 24 -17.60 -23.12 4.26
N ALA A 25 -18.11 -21.88 4.23
CA ALA A 25 -18.62 -21.33 3.00
C ALA A 25 -17.47 -21.42 1.97
N GLY A 26 -17.69 -22.25 0.96
CA GLY A 26 -16.65 -22.74 0.06
C GLY A 26 -16.10 -21.65 -0.86
N PHE A 27 -15.38 -22.09 -1.88
CA PHE A 27 -14.69 -21.20 -2.82
C PHE A 27 -15.62 -20.13 -3.44
N ILE A 28 -16.88 -20.47 -3.71
CA ILE A 28 -17.86 -19.56 -4.31
C ILE A 28 -18.74 -18.92 -3.24
N GLU A 29 -19.14 -19.67 -2.23
CA GLU A 29 -20.09 -19.25 -1.21
C GLU A 29 -19.52 -18.12 -0.34
N ASP A 30 -18.21 -18.12 -0.09
CA ASP A 30 -17.49 -17.06 0.62
C ASP A 30 -16.95 -15.97 -0.32
N SER A 31 -17.27 -16.03 -1.61
CA SER A 31 -16.75 -15.07 -2.57
C SER A 31 -17.38 -13.67 -2.41
N LYS A 32 -16.59 -12.64 -2.69
CA LYS A 32 -17.01 -11.25 -2.68
C LYS A 32 -16.58 -10.56 -3.96
N ALA A 33 -17.54 -9.96 -4.66
CA ALA A 33 -17.29 -9.10 -5.81
C ALA A 33 -17.60 -7.65 -5.44
N THR A 34 -16.77 -6.72 -5.88
CA THR A 34 -16.99 -5.27 -5.74
C THR A 34 -16.72 -4.61 -7.08
N LEU A 35 -17.64 -3.75 -7.52
CA LEU A 35 -17.44 -2.86 -8.67
C LEU A 35 -17.50 -1.42 -8.19
N GLY A 36 -16.36 -0.74 -8.26
CA GLY A 36 -16.20 0.66 -7.89
C GLY A 36 -16.13 1.55 -9.12
N PHE A 37 -16.74 2.73 -9.01
CA PHE A 37 -16.64 3.81 -10.00
C PHE A 37 -15.95 5.00 -9.35
N ARG A 38 -14.94 5.57 -9.99
CA ARG A 38 -14.22 6.75 -9.47
C ARG A 38 -14.06 7.81 -10.54
N THR A 39 -14.76 8.94 -10.40
CA THR A 39 -14.44 10.15 -11.15
C THR A 39 -13.35 10.91 -10.40
N PHE A 40 -12.24 11.23 -11.06
CA PHE A 40 -11.10 11.93 -10.44
C PHE A 40 -10.71 13.14 -11.27
N TYR A 41 -10.75 14.32 -10.66
CA TYR A 41 -10.19 15.55 -11.22
C TYR A 41 -8.87 15.87 -10.52
N MET A 42 -7.84 16.19 -11.30
CA MET A 42 -6.54 16.60 -10.79
C MET A 42 -6.09 17.90 -11.46
N ASN A 43 -5.68 18.86 -10.63
CA ASN A 43 -5.03 20.08 -11.06
C ASN A 43 -3.77 20.33 -10.22
N GLN A 44 -2.61 20.33 -10.86
CA GLN A 44 -1.32 20.68 -10.28
C GLN A 44 -0.70 21.80 -11.11
N ASP A 45 -0.80 23.02 -10.59
CA ASP A 45 -0.42 24.27 -11.25
C ASP A 45 0.64 24.99 -10.40
N ASP A 46 1.86 25.10 -10.93
CA ASP A 46 2.96 25.81 -10.27
C ASP A 46 2.91 27.30 -10.66
N ARG A 47 2.14 28.07 -9.91
CA ARG A 47 1.86 29.49 -10.20
C ARG A 47 3.08 30.42 -10.16
N ASN A 48 4.19 29.96 -9.61
CA ASN A 48 5.42 30.75 -9.50
C ASN A 48 6.40 30.50 -10.66
N SER A 49 6.02 29.68 -11.63
CA SER A 49 6.81 29.45 -12.84
C SER A 49 5.91 29.35 -14.07
N ASP A 50 6.39 29.82 -15.22
CA ASP A 50 5.68 29.61 -16.49
C ASP A 50 5.96 28.18 -16.98
N ARG A 51 5.25 27.22 -16.39
CA ARG A 51 5.36 25.79 -16.71
C ARG A 51 3.98 25.21 -17.02
N PRO A 52 3.89 24.25 -17.95
CA PRO A 52 2.63 23.57 -18.22
C PRO A 52 2.12 22.86 -16.96
N ARG A 53 0.82 22.97 -16.69
CA ARG A 53 0.18 22.37 -15.51
C ARG A 53 -0.23 20.92 -15.77
N ILE A 54 -0.42 20.13 -14.72
CA ILE A 54 -1.16 18.86 -14.85
C ILE A 54 -2.63 19.18 -14.60
N ASP A 55 -3.51 18.94 -15.57
CA ASP A 55 -4.93 19.27 -15.50
C ASP A 55 -5.71 18.23 -16.28
N GLU A 56 -6.25 17.24 -15.56
CA GLU A 56 -6.86 16.04 -16.13
C GLU A 56 -8.09 15.60 -15.33
N THR A 57 -9.11 15.12 -16.04
CA THR A 57 -10.29 14.47 -15.47
C THR A 57 -10.41 13.07 -16.05
N GLY A 58 -10.60 12.06 -15.19
CA GLY A 58 -10.79 10.68 -15.61
C GLY A 58 -11.93 9.97 -14.87
N GLN A 59 -12.44 8.91 -15.49
CA GLN A 59 -13.37 7.95 -14.91
C GLN A 59 -12.70 6.59 -14.80
N ALA A 60 -12.69 6.00 -13.61
CA ALA A 60 -12.21 4.65 -13.39
C ALA A 60 -13.37 3.67 -13.14
N PHE A 61 -13.13 2.43 -13.53
CA PHE A 61 -13.89 1.25 -13.18
C PHE A 61 -12.94 0.28 -12.51
N LEU A 62 -13.22 -0.10 -11.26
CA LEU A 62 -12.40 -1.01 -10.48
C LEU A 62 -13.26 -2.21 -10.09
N PHE A 63 -12.98 -3.35 -10.71
CA PHE A 63 -13.61 -4.61 -10.35
C PHE A 63 -12.64 -5.44 -9.52
N GLU A 64 -13.12 -5.91 -8.37
CA GLU A 64 -12.40 -6.82 -7.50
C GLU A 64 -13.27 -8.02 -7.21
N PHE A 65 -12.74 -9.20 -7.47
CA PHE A 65 -13.33 -10.46 -7.06
C PHE A 65 -12.36 -11.14 -6.10
N LYS A 66 -12.87 -11.56 -4.95
CA LYS A 66 -12.13 -12.36 -3.98
C LYS A 66 -12.88 -13.65 -3.75
N SER A 67 -12.30 -14.80 -4.08
CA SER A 67 -12.92 -16.07 -3.74
C SER A 67 -12.89 -16.34 -2.24
N GLY A 68 -13.73 -17.27 -1.80
CA GLY A 68 -13.52 -18.02 -0.57
C GLY A 68 -12.32 -18.97 -0.68
N PHE A 69 -12.25 -19.95 0.21
CA PHE A 69 -11.25 -21.02 0.13
C PHE A 69 -11.94 -22.37 -0.13
N THR A 70 -11.30 -23.24 -0.91
CA THR A 70 -11.75 -24.63 -1.03
C THR A 70 -11.77 -25.32 0.34
N GLU A 71 -12.69 -26.27 0.50
CA GLU A 71 -12.77 -27.09 1.71
C GLU A 71 -11.55 -28.02 1.85
N GLY A 72 -11.18 -28.33 3.10
CA GLY A 72 -10.08 -29.22 3.44
C GLY A 72 -9.08 -28.61 4.42
N PHE A 73 -8.06 -29.39 4.80
CA PHE A 73 -6.98 -28.93 5.68
C PHE A 73 -6.18 -27.77 5.08
N VAL A 74 -5.95 -27.83 3.77
CA VAL A 74 -5.38 -26.74 2.97
C VAL A 74 -6.50 -26.19 2.08
N GLY A 75 -6.81 -24.91 2.22
CA GLY A 75 -7.76 -24.22 1.37
C GLY A 75 -7.07 -23.40 0.29
N PHE A 76 -7.55 -23.46 -0.94
CA PHE A 76 -7.06 -22.66 -2.06
C PHE A 76 -8.08 -21.61 -2.49
N GLY A 77 -7.60 -20.44 -2.90
CA GLY A 77 -8.41 -19.32 -3.34
C GLY A 77 -7.77 -18.60 -4.53
N LEU A 78 -8.57 -17.79 -5.22
CA LEU A 78 -8.17 -16.94 -6.32
C LEU A 78 -8.83 -15.56 -6.18
N ASP A 79 -8.01 -14.53 -6.19
CA ASP A 79 -8.47 -13.15 -6.28
C ASP A 79 -8.17 -12.60 -7.68
N VAL A 80 -9.05 -11.75 -8.18
CA VAL A 80 -8.94 -11.07 -9.48
C VAL A 80 -9.18 -9.58 -9.27
N ILE A 81 -8.35 -8.76 -9.90
CA ILE A 81 -8.56 -7.32 -10.01
C ILE A 81 -8.54 -6.91 -11.48
N ALA A 82 -9.59 -6.24 -11.91
CA ALA A 82 -9.67 -5.60 -13.21
C ALA A 82 -9.84 -4.09 -13.01
N GLN A 83 -9.09 -3.30 -13.76
CA GLN A 83 -9.08 -1.85 -13.63
C GLN A 83 -9.13 -1.25 -15.03
N GLU A 84 -9.94 -0.23 -15.21
CA GLU A 84 -10.05 0.52 -16.47
C GLU A 84 -10.15 2.00 -16.15
N GLY A 85 -9.35 2.83 -16.81
CA GLY A 85 -9.37 4.28 -16.65
C GLY A 85 -9.58 4.96 -17.98
N VAL A 86 -10.62 5.79 -18.10
CA VAL A 86 -10.96 6.57 -19.30
C VAL A 86 -10.78 8.06 -19.04
N ARG A 87 -10.12 8.76 -19.94
CA ARG A 87 -9.90 10.21 -19.87
C ARG A 87 -11.12 10.96 -20.37
N LEU A 88 -11.69 11.80 -19.52
CA LEU A 88 -12.81 12.68 -19.85
C LEU A 88 -12.33 14.06 -20.33
N ASP A 89 -11.30 14.60 -19.67
CA ASP A 89 -10.58 15.80 -20.09
C ASP A 89 -9.10 15.67 -19.70
N GLY A 90 -8.23 16.37 -20.41
CA GLY A 90 -6.79 16.33 -20.17
C GLY A 90 -6.02 16.24 -21.48
N GLY A 91 -4.92 15.49 -21.47
CA GLY A 91 -4.13 15.27 -22.69
C GLY A 91 -2.95 16.22 -22.83
N GLY A 92 -2.69 16.65 -24.07
CA GLY A 92 -1.47 17.36 -24.42
C GLY A 92 -0.36 16.42 -24.90
N ARG A 93 0.84 16.96 -25.05
CA ARG A 93 2.03 16.22 -25.50
C ARG A 93 3.23 16.63 -24.68
N ALA A 94 3.81 15.67 -23.97
CA ALA A 94 5.01 15.86 -23.15
C ALA A 94 6.14 16.47 -23.98
N GLY A 95 6.83 17.47 -23.42
CA GLY A 95 7.98 18.13 -24.05
C GLY A 95 7.68 19.00 -25.26
N LYS A 96 6.41 19.26 -25.60
CA LYS A 96 6.07 20.17 -26.71
C LYS A 96 6.21 21.63 -26.28
N ALA A 97 6.88 22.44 -27.10
CA ALA A 97 6.97 23.90 -26.88
C ALA A 97 5.57 24.55 -26.87
N GLY A 98 5.36 25.46 -25.92
CA GLY A 98 4.07 26.16 -25.74
C GLY A 98 2.93 25.26 -25.26
N ALA A 99 3.22 24.10 -24.66
CA ALA A 99 2.19 23.25 -24.07
C ALA A 99 1.60 23.93 -22.82
N GLU A 100 0.27 23.93 -22.70
CA GLU A 100 -0.42 24.35 -21.47
C GLU A 100 -0.53 23.21 -20.45
N ARG A 101 -0.52 21.96 -20.93
CA ARG A 101 -0.63 20.75 -20.13
C ARG A 101 0.66 19.92 -20.17
N ALA A 102 1.07 19.38 -19.02
CA ALA A 102 2.22 18.48 -18.85
C ALA A 102 1.79 17.04 -18.56
N PRO A 103 1.32 16.26 -19.55
CA PRO A 103 1.09 14.84 -19.33
C PRO A 103 2.43 14.10 -19.08
N GLY A 104 2.41 13.03 -18.28
CA GLY A 104 3.59 12.21 -17.99
C GLY A 104 3.81 11.95 -16.50
N ALA A 105 4.99 12.29 -15.99
CA ALA A 105 5.32 12.04 -14.59
C ALA A 105 4.35 12.77 -13.65
N GLY A 106 3.62 12.03 -12.82
CA GLY A 106 2.65 12.58 -11.88
C GLY A 106 1.21 12.71 -12.40
N SER A 107 0.98 12.54 -13.71
CA SER A 107 -0.35 12.58 -14.36
C SER A 107 -1.16 11.29 -14.11
N MET A 108 -2.42 11.29 -14.53
CA MET A 108 -3.37 10.19 -14.31
C MET A 108 -3.29 9.11 -15.39
N PHE A 109 -2.85 9.47 -16.58
CA PHE A 109 -2.83 8.63 -17.77
C PHE A 109 -1.39 8.36 -18.25
N PRO A 110 -1.10 7.14 -18.75
CA PRO A 110 0.18 6.85 -19.39
C PRO A 110 0.42 7.71 -20.63
N LEU A 111 1.67 7.72 -21.11
CA LEU A 111 2.03 8.34 -22.38
C LEU A 111 2.09 7.31 -23.51
N LYS A 112 1.64 7.72 -24.69
CA LYS A 112 1.98 7.09 -25.98
C LYS A 112 3.46 7.31 -26.29
N SER A 113 4.00 6.50 -27.18
CA SER A 113 5.39 6.63 -27.67
C SER A 113 5.71 8.01 -28.26
N ASN A 114 4.71 8.73 -28.78
CA ASN A 114 4.87 10.09 -29.30
C ASN A 114 4.77 11.19 -28.23
N GLY A 115 4.62 10.83 -26.96
CA GLY A 115 4.50 11.74 -25.82
C GLY A 115 3.08 12.28 -25.58
N LYS A 116 2.07 11.89 -26.35
CA LYS A 116 0.67 12.24 -26.06
C LYS A 116 0.14 11.37 -24.91
N SER A 117 -0.67 11.92 -24.03
CA SER A 117 -1.36 11.13 -23.00
C SER A 117 -2.37 10.16 -23.65
N GLN A 118 -2.54 8.97 -23.07
CA GLN A 118 -3.51 7.97 -23.51
C GLN A 118 -4.94 8.41 -23.22
N GLU A 119 -5.88 8.02 -24.09
CA GLU A 119 -7.32 8.23 -23.88
C GLU A 119 -7.88 7.27 -22.83
N ASP A 120 -7.33 6.07 -22.75
CA ASP A 120 -7.73 5.02 -21.81
C ASP A 120 -6.56 4.08 -21.49
N TYR A 121 -6.71 3.29 -20.43
CA TYR A 121 -5.81 2.18 -20.10
C TYR A 121 -6.45 1.22 -19.11
N GLY A 122 -6.14 -0.07 -19.28
CA GLY A 122 -6.70 -1.14 -18.48
C GLY A 122 -5.66 -2.12 -17.95
N ARG A 123 -6.01 -2.83 -16.88
CA ARG A 123 -5.21 -3.89 -16.27
C ARG A 123 -6.12 -5.01 -15.79
N LEU A 124 -5.66 -6.25 -15.95
CA LEU A 124 -6.30 -7.44 -15.40
C LEU A 124 -5.21 -8.28 -14.73
N ASN A 125 -5.37 -8.57 -13.45
CA ASN A 125 -4.42 -9.34 -12.67
C ASN A 125 -5.14 -10.34 -11.76
N ALA A 126 -4.42 -11.38 -11.37
CA ALA A 126 -4.91 -12.39 -10.46
C ALA A 126 -3.88 -12.70 -9.36
N THR A 127 -4.37 -13.20 -8.23
CA THR A 127 -3.57 -13.59 -7.07
C THR A 127 -4.05 -14.94 -6.56
N GLY A 128 -3.17 -15.92 -6.57
CA GLY A 128 -3.43 -17.23 -5.95
C GLY A 128 -3.28 -17.12 -4.44
N LYS A 129 -4.16 -17.78 -3.69
CA LYS A 129 -4.12 -17.80 -2.22
C LYS A 129 -4.17 -19.21 -1.69
N MET A 130 -3.46 -19.45 -0.60
CA MET A 130 -3.50 -20.70 0.16
C MET A 130 -3.71 -20.38 1.64
N ARG A 131 -4.57 -21.15 2.32
CA ARG A 131 -4.84 -21.01 3.75
C ARG A 131 -4.61 -22.33 4.47
N ILE A 132 -3.87 -22.27 5.56
CA ILE A 132 -3.78 -23.33 6.57
C ILE A 132 -4.03 -22.67 7.93
N SER A 133 -5.03 -23.15 8.67
CA SER A 133 -5.48 -22.51 9.91
C SER A 133 -5.80 -21.01 9.72
N LYS A 134 -5.15 -20.11 10.46
CA LYS A 134 -5.30 -18.64 10.40
C LYS A 134 -4.13 -17.99 9.66
N THR A 135 -3.42 -18.77 8.86
CA THR A 135 -2.28 -18.34 8.06
C THR A 135 -2.63 -18.39 6.58
N ILE A 136 -2.44 -17.28 5.89
CA ILE A 136 -2.74 -17.11 4.47
C ILE A 136 -1.45 -16.75 3.73
N ALA A 137 -1.14 -17.49 2.68
CA ALA A 137 -0.11 -17.17 1.71
C ALA A 137 -0.78 -16.68 0.41
N GLU A 138 -0.21 -15.65 -0.21
CA GLU A 138 -0.70 -15.00 -1.42
C GLU A 138 0.45 -14.87 -2.42
N VAL A 139 0.21 -15.15 -3.70
CA VAL A 139 1.20 -15.01 -4.79
C VAL A 139 0.51 -14.38 -6.00
N GLY A 140 1.05 -13.28 -6.51
CA GLY A 140 0.48 -12.52 -7.62
C GLY A 140 0.54 -11.02 -7.34
N VAL A 141 -0.57 -10.31 -7.58
CA VAL A 141 -0.66 -8.88 -7.25
C VAL A 141 -1.09 -8.64 -5.80
N LEU A 142 -0.43 -7.69 -5.15
CA LEU A 142 -0.62 -7.31 -3.77
C LEU A 142 -0.85 -5.80 -3.70
N ARG A 143 -1.61 -5.37 -2.69
CA ARG A 143 -1.75 -3.95 -2.31
C ARG A 143 -1.36 -3.72 -0.85
N PRO A 144 -0.06 -3.76 -0.51
CA PRO A 144 0.41 -3.59 0.86
C PRO A 144 -0.07 -2.26 1.45
N THR A 145 -0.48 -2.31 2.73
CA THR A 145 -0.76 -1.14 3.56
C THR A 145 0.02 -1.27 4.87
N LEU A 146 1.33 -1.32 4.74
CA LEU A 146 2.28 -1.48 5.85
C LEU A 146 2.98 -0.14 6.14
N PRO A 147 3.46 0.10 7.37
CA PRO A 147 4.19 1.34 7.71
C PRO A 147 5.49 1.54 6.92
N ILE A 148 6.07 0.46 6.40
CA ILE A 148 7.27 0.43 5.56
C ILE A 148 6.97 0.49 4.06
N LEU A 149 5.74 0.17 3.64
CA LEU A 149 5.35 0.07 2.25
C LEU A 149 3.83 0.22 2.10
N LYS A 150 3.42 1.24 1.35
CA LYS A 150 2.02 1.51 1.08
C LYS A 150 1.78 1.68 -0.42
N SER A 151 0.84 0.91 -0.96
CA SER A 151 0.38 1.09 -2.33
C SER A 151 -0.27 2.46 -2.51
N ASN A 152 0.14 3.17 -3.56
CA ASN A 152 -0.40 4.48 -3.87
C ASN A 152 -1.78 4.37 -4.54
N ASP A 153 -2.82 4.81 -3.83
CA ASP A 153 -4.20 4.96 -4.36
C ASP A 153 -4.62 6.44 -4.50
N GLY A 154 -3.66 7.37 -4.52
CA GLY A 154 -3.91 8.81 -4.59
C GLY A 154 -4.16 9.35 -6.00
N ARG A 155 -4.54 8.49 -6.96
CA ARG A 155 -4.80 8.84 -8.37
C ARG A 155 -6.02 8.05 -8.90
N LEU A 156 -6.11 7.80 -10.21
CA LEU A 156 -7.29 7.26 -10.88
C LEU A 156 -7.37 5.76 -10.61
N LEU A 157 -6.29 5.05 -10.96
CA LEU A 157 -6.12 3.64 -10.65
C LEU A 157 -5.05 3.48 -9.56
N PRO A 158 -5.22 2.57 -8.59
CA PRO A 158 -4.18 2.26 -7.61
C PRO A 158 -2.95 1.63 -8.25
N GLN A 159 -1.81 1.83 -7.59
CA GLN A 159 -0.58 1.08 -7.79
C GLN A 159 -0.74 -0.37 -7.31
N LEU A 160 -0.13 -1.32 -8.02
CA LEU A 160 -0.05 -2.72 -7.63
C LEU A 160 1.41 -3.13 -7.43
N PHE A 161 1.65 -4.04 -6.49
CA PHE A 161 2.94 -4.72 -6.34
C PHE A 161 2.80 -6.18 -6.76
N HIS A 162 3.84 -6.77 -7.31
CA HIS A 162 3.88 -8.18 -7.71
C HIS A 162 4.85 -8.93 -6.80
N GLY A 163 4.42 -10.06 -6.27
CA GLY A 163 5.25 -10.88 -5.39
C GLY A 163 4.46 -11.88 -4.57
N ALA A 164 4.98 -12.18 -3.39
CA ALA A 164 4.39 -13.12 -2.45
C ALA A 164 4.36 -12.56 -1.03
N GLN A 165 3.31 -12.90 -0.29
CA GLN A 165 3.14 -12.52 1.11
C GLN A 165 2.54 -13.65 1.91
N VAL A 166 2.98 -13.81 3.15
CA VAL A 166 2.35 -14.65 4.17
C VAL A 166 1.88 -13.76 5.30
N THR A 167 0.62 -13.91 5.71
CA THR A 167 0.06 -13.27 6.91
C THR A 167 -0.45 -14.35 7.85
N SER A 168 -0.02 -14.32 9.11
CA SER A 168 -0.39 -15.29 10.13
C SER A 168 -1.06 -14.63 11.33
N ASN A 169 -2.19 -15.19 11.75
CA ASN A 169 -2.94 -14.81 12.94
C ASN A 169 -3.15 -16.01 13.88
N GLU A 170 -2.18 -16.93 13.97
CA GLU A 170 -2.28 -18.12 14.83
C GLU A 170 -2.35 -17.74 16.32
N PHE A 171 -1.57 -16.74 16.73
CA PHE A 171 -1.48 -16.30 18.11
C PHE A 171 -2.47 -15.17 18.38
N SER A 172 -3.17 -15.25 19.52
CA SER A 172 -4.06 -14.17 19.94
C SER A 172 -3.26 -12.88 20.12
N ASN A 173 -3.83 -11.75 19.67
CA ASN A 173 -3.24 -10.41 19.75
C ASN A 173 -1.97 -10.18 18.92
N LEU A 174 -1.55 -11.15 18.10
CA LEU A 174 -0.37 -11.04 17.24
C LEU A 174 -0.75 -11.25 15.77
N THR A 175 -0.36 -10.32 14.93
CA THR A 175 -0.39 -10.49 13.46
C THR A 175 1.05 -10.45 12.97
N LEU A 176 1.47 -11.54 12.32
CA LEU A 176 2.78 -11.63 11.68
C LEU A 176 2.60 -11.52 10.18
N VAL A 177 3.47 -10.74 9.52
CA VAL A 177 3.48 -10.62 8.07
C VAL A 177 4.90 -10.71 7.56
N GLY A 178 5.10 -11.33 6.41
CA GLY A 178 6.37 -11.33 5.70
C GLY A 178 6.17 -11.63 4.23
N GLY A 179 7.08 -11.13 3.39
CA GLY A 179 6.94 -11.28 1.95
C GLY A 179 8.15 -10.82 1.16
N ARG A 180 8.06 -11.02 -0.15
CA ARG A 180 8.98 -10.52 -1.16
C ARG A 180 8.18 -9.87 -2.29
N LEU A 181 8.58 -8.68 -2.71
CA LEU A 181 8.03 -8.01 -3.88
C LEU A 181 9.13 -7.84 -4.92
N GLU A 182 8.74 -7.96 -6.18
CA GLU A 182 9.66 -7.99 -7.31
C GLU A 182 9.44 -6.81 -8.26
N HIS A 183 8.17 -6.44 -8.47
CA HIS A 183 7.80 -5.40 -9.42
C HIS A 183 6.67 -4.52 -8.88
N SER A 184 6.53 -3.32 -9.43
CA SER A 184 5.34 -2.50 -9.28
C SER A 184 4.73 -2.17 -10.65
N THR A 185 3.39 -2.15 -10.70
CA THR A 185 2.65 -1.47 -11.77
C THR A 185 2.22 -0.11 -11.24
N GLU A 186 2.86 0.94 -11.74
CA GLU A 186 2.59 2.31 -11.27
C GLU A 186 1.19 2.77 -11.63
N ARG A 187 0.62 3.66 -10.81
CA ARG A 187 -0.76 4.19 -10.91
C ARG A 187 -1.18 4.78 -12.27
N ASN A 188 -0.24 5.12 -13.14
CA ASN A 188 -0.46 5.65 -14.50
C ASN A 188 0.30 4.85 -15.58
N SER A 189 0.46 3.54 -15.40
CA SER A 189 1.15 2.62 -16.32
C SER A 189 0.32 1.35 -16.58
N THR A 190 0.55 0.63 -17.67
CA THR A 190 0.10 -0.78 -17.81
C THR A 190 1.23 -1.76 -17.58
N ASP A 191 2.46 -1.28 -17.63
CA ASP A 191 3.68 -2.09 -17.52
C ASP A 191 4.10 -2.21 -16.06
N SER A 192 4.55 -3.41 -15.70
CA SER A 192 5.25 -3.67 -14.44
C SER A 192 6.74 -3.44 -14.60
N GLN A 193 7.38 -2.86 -13.59
CA GLN A 193 8.82 -2.63 -13.59
C GLN A 193 9.43 -3.06 -12.26
N ALA A 194 10.69 -3.51 -12.31
CA ALA A 194 11.45 -3.78 -11.10
C ALA A 194 11.57 -2.51 -10.25
N LEU A 195 11.61 -2.71 -8.94
CA LEU A 195 11.50 -1.67 -7.93
C LEU A 195 12.74 -0.79 -7.90
N PHE A 196 12.55 0.47 -7.54
CA PHE A 196 13.60 1.47 -7.44
C PHE A 196 13.15 2.57 -6.49
N ILE A 197 14.10 3.33 -5.96
CA ILE A 197 13.81 4.51 -5.15
C ILE A 197 13.92 5.79 -6.00
N SER A 198 13.29 6.86 -5.52
CA SER A 198 13.50 8.18 -6.10
C SER A 198 14.98 8.54 -6.08
N GLY A 199 15.52 9.05 -7.18
CA GLY A 199 16.94 9.37 -7.34
C GLY A 199 17.79 8.30 -8.03
N ALA A 200 17.28 7.07 -8.14
CA ALA A 200 17.95 6.00 -8.87
C ALA A 200 18.04 6.33 -10.37
N ALA A 201 19.12 5.92 -11.02
CA ALA A 201 19.20 5.96 -12.48
C ALA A 201 18.24 4.93 -13.10
N ASN A 202 17.77 5.19 -14.33
CA ASN A 202 16.69 4.40 -14.97
C ASN A 202 16.96 2.88 -15.08
N ASN A 203 18.23 2.50 -15.15
CA ASN A 203 18.70 1.12 -15.26
C ASN A 203 18.99 0.45 -13.92
N GLN A 204 18.97 1.19 -12.81
CA GLN A 204 19.22 0.65 -11.47
C GLN A 204 17.92 0.32 -10.78
N ARG A 205 17.66 -0.98 -10.64
CA ARG A 205 16.40 -1.55 -10.14
C ARG A 205 16.69 -2.84 -9.41
N SER A 206 15.81 -3.20 -8.50
CA SER A 206 15.86 -4.45 -7.76
C SER A 206 14.51 -5.16 -7.81
N ASN A 207 14.54 -6.48 -7.95
CA ASN A 207 13.40 -7.38 -7.80
C ASN A 207 13.40 -8.07 -6.44
N GLU A 208 14.16 -7.52 -5.49
CA GLU A 208 14.45 -8.11 -4.19
C GLU A 208 14.06 -7.14 -3.08
N PHE A 209 12.75 -6.91 -2.96
CA PHE A 209 12.20 -6.22 -1.80
C PHE A 209 11.68 -7.22 -0.77
N TYR A 210 12.46 -7.48 0.26
CA TYR A 210 12.07 -8.35 1.37
C TYR A 210 11.49 -7.54 2.51
N TYR A 211 10.46 -8.06 3.17
CA TYR A 211 9.92 -7.43 4.36
C TYR A 211 9.33 -8.44 5.34
N GLY A 212 9.30 -8.04 6.61
CA GLY A 212 8.71 -8.80 7.69
C GLY A 212 8.36 -7.91 8.86
N GLY A 213 7.31 -8.25 9.60
CA GLY A 213 6.90 -7.45 10.74
C GLY A 213 5.80 -8.07 11.57
N VAL A 214 5.47 -7.33 12.63
CA VAL A 214 4.55 -7.76 13.65
C VAL A 214 3.72 -6.58 14.14
N ASP A 215 2.41 -6.81 14.26
CA ASP A 215 1.51 -6.00 15.05
C ASP A 215 1.14 -6.78 16.32
N TYR A 216 1.43 -6.21 17.48
CA TYR A 216 1.12 -6.78 18.78
C TYR A 216 0.15 -5.91 19.57
N LYS A 217 -1.05 -6.42 19.82
CA LYS A 217 -2.03 -5.78 20.71
C LYS A 217 -1.70 -6.11 22.17
N ALA A 218 -0.73 -5.39 22.72
CA ALA A 218 -0.27 -5.54 24.11
C ALA A 218 -1.42 -5.41 25.13
N THR A 219 -2.39 -4.52 24.84
CA THR A 219 -3.66 -4.44 25.57
C THR A 219 -4.80 -4.12 24.61
N LYS A 220 -6.04 -3.99 25.10
CA LYS A 220 -7.18 -3.50 24.28
C LYS A 220 -6.97 -2.07 23.77
N ALA A 221 -6.13 -1.28 24.44
CA ALA A 221 -5.90 0.14 24.13
C ALA A 221 -4.54 0.39 23.44
N LEU A 222 -3.59 -0.54 23.56
CA LEU A 222 -2.20 -0.36 23.12
C LEU A 222 -1.82 -1.38 22.05
N THR A 223 -1.41 -0.87 20.89
CA THR A 223 -0.77 -1.65 19.81
C THR A 223 0.68 -1.22 19.67
N LEU A 224 1.58 -2.20 19.66
CA LEU A 224 3.00 -2.05 19.36
C LEU A 224 3.27 -2.68 18.00
N GLN A 225 4.14 -2.06 17.22
CA GLN A 225 4.44 -2.48 15.86
C GLN A 225 5.95 -2.48 15.64
N TYR A 226 6.44 -3.51 14.97
CA TYR A 226 7.82 -3.55 14.46
C TYR A 226 7.85 -4.13 13.06
N TYR A 227 8.56 -3.48 12.15
CA TYR A 227 8.73 -3.95 10.78
C TYR A 227 10.17 -3.74 10.33
N TYR A 228 10.65 -4.67 9.53
CA TYR A 228 11.89 -4.60 8.79
C TYR A 228 11.59 -4.71 7.29
N SER A 229 12.30 -3.95 6.48
CA SER A 229 12.29 -4.10 5.03
C SER A 229 13.67 -3.84 4.45
N ASN A 230 13.97 -4.52 3.36
CA ASN A 230 15.18 -4.33 2.58
C ASN A 230 14.83 -4.33 1.09
N LEU A 231 15.31 -3.31 0.39
CA LEU A 231 15.38 -3.30 -1.07
C LEU A 231 16.85 -3.47 -1.44
N ASP A 232 17.18 -4.65 -1.98
CA ASP A 232 18.55 -5.00 -2.35
C ASP A 232 19.21 -3.90 -3.20
N ASP A 233 20.49 -3.65 -2.95
CA ASP A 233 21.31 -2.58 -3.51
C ASP A 233 20.89 -1.13 -3.21
N PHE A 234 19.82 -0.91 -2.43
CA PHE A 234 19.34 0.42 -2.10
C PHE A 234 19.34 0.71 -0.61
N TYR A 235 18.53 -0.01 0.17
CA TYR A 235 18.37 0.31 1.59
C TYR A 235 17.85 -0.86 2.42
N GLU A 236 18.15 -0.79 3.71
CA GLU A 236 17.40 -1.46 4.77
C GLU A 236 16.68 -0.43 5.64
N GLN A 237 15.55 -0.82 6.22
CA GLN A 237 14.74 0.08 7.04
C GLN A 237 14.08 -0.69 8.19
N HIS A 238 14.19 -0.11 9.38
CA HIS A 238 13.45 -0.52 10.57
C HIS A 238 12.36 0.49 10.87
N PHE A 239 11.21 -0.02 11.29
CA PHE A 239 10.09 0.78 11.75
C PHE A 239 9.63 0.32 13.14
N PHE A 240 9.38 1.29 14.01
CA PHE A 240 8.79 1.10 15.33
C PHE A 240 7.54 1.95 15.45
N GLY A 241 6.43 1.35 15.86
CA GLY A 241 5.15 2.02 16.03
C GLY A 241 4.53 1.76 17.39
N LEU A 242 3.89 2.79 17.95
CA LEU A 242 3.07 2.71 19.14
C LEU A 242 1.78 3.49 18.91
N VAL A 243 0.65 2.80 19.02
CA VAL A 243 -0.68 3.42 18.98
C VAL A 243 -1.40 3.12 20.29
N HIS A 244 -1.73 4.17 21.05
CA HIS A 244 -2.44 4.07 22.32
C HIS A 244 -3.75 4.87 22.26
N ASN A 245 -4.88 4.21 22.54
CA ASN A 245 -6.20 4.83 22.63
C ASN A 245 -6.64 4.90 24.09
N TRP A 246 -6.43 6.05 24.73
CA TRP A 246 -6.80 6.24 26.12
C TRP A 246 -8.24 6.76 26.22
N ALA A 247 -9.15 5.92 26.72
CA ALA A 247 -10.51 6.35 27.04
C ALA A 247 -10.51 7.28 28.27
N LEU A 248 -11.15 8.44 28.12
CA LEU A 248 -11.31 9.47 29.15
C LEU A 248 -12.81 9.65 29.47
N PRO A 249 -13.19 10.19 30.63
CA PRO A 249 -14.60 10.41 30.96
C PRO A 249 -15.36 11.30 29.96
N VAL A 250 -14.64 12.16 29.24
CA VAL A 250 -15.20 13.15 28.30
C VAL A 250 -14.83 12.88 26.84
N GLY A 251 -14.22 11.74 26.52
CA GLY A 251 -13.78 11.42 25.16
C GLY A 251 -12.69 10.36 25.12
N ALA A 252 -11.79 10.46 24.15
CA ALA A 252 -10.60 9.63 24.08
C ALA A 252 -9.41 10.47 23.60
N LEU A 253 -8.22 10.13 24.08
CA LEU A 253 -6.96 10.64 23.57
C LEU A 253 -6.25 9.52 22.83
N LYS A 254 -6.01 9.69 21.54
CA LYS A 254 -5.16 8.81 20.75
C LYS A 254 -3.75 9.39 20.70
N SER A 255 -2.76 8.55 20.99
CA SER A 255 -1.34 8.82 20.76
C SER A 255 -0.84 7.86 19.67
N ASP A 256 -0.26 8.40 18.60
CA ASP A 256 0.31 7.65 17.47
C ASP A 256 1.77 8.09 17.29
N LEU A 257 2.69 7.26 17.77
CA LEU A 257 4.14 7.50 17.75
C LEU A 257 4.80 6.53 16.79
N ARG A 258 5.65 7.03 15.91
CA ARG A 258 6.28 6.25 14.86
C ARG A 258 7.72 6.70 14.64
N TYR A 259 8.62 5.74 14.51
CA TYR A 259 10.02 5.97 14.20
C TYR A 259 10.47 5.06 13.07
N TRP A 260 11.16 5.63 12.09
CA TRP A 260 11.81 4.92 10.99
C TRP A 260 13.30 5.25 11.03
N THR A 261 14.13 4.24 10.82
CA THR A 261 15.56 4.40 10.56
C THR A 261 15.91 3.61 9.31
N SER A 262 16.55 4.27 8.36
CA SER A 262 16.86 3.72 7.04
C SER A 262 18.34 3.92 6.75
N ASN A 263 19.05 2.84 6.43
CA ASN A 263 20.47 2.84 6.11
C ASN A 263 20.70 2.27 4.71
N SER A 264 21.85 2.59 4.14
CA SER A 264 22.25 2.11 2.83
C SER A 264 22.48 0.60 2.87
N ASP A 265 22.12 -0.07 1.78
CA ASP A 265 22.38 -1.49 1.57
C ASP A 265 23.02 -1.71 0.19
N GLY A 266 23.83 -2.77 0.06
CA GLY A 266 24.50 -3.16 -1.17
C GLY A 266 25.22 -2.01 -1.91
N ALA A 267 24.99 -1.90 -3.22
CA ALA A 267 25.65 -0.91 -4.08
C ALA A 267 25.50 0.54 -3.59
N ASN A 268 24.35 0.92 -3.01
CA ASN A 268 24.12 2.28 -2.51
C ASN A 268 25.10 2.70 -1.40
N GLY A 269 25.57 1.75 -0.58
CA GLY A 269 26.53 2.01 0.50
C GLY A 269 27.94 2.36 0.01
N SER A 270 28.25 2.10 -1.26
CA SER A 270 29.56 2.37 -1.85
C SER A 270 29.57 3.61 -2.75
N SER A 271 30.67 4.37 -2.75
CA SER A 271 30.85 5.48 -3.68
C SER A 271 30.79 5.06 -5.14
N SER A 272 31.26 3.85 -5.48
CA SER A 272 31.22 3.29 -6.84
C SER A 272 29.81 2.90 -7.28
N GLY A 273 29.04 2.20 -6.44
CA GLY A 273 27.65 1.85 -6.76
C GLY A 273 26.77 3.11 -6.85
N ARG A 274 27.00 4.09 -5.97
CA ARG A 274 26.42 5.43 -6.18
C ARG A 274 26.89 6.03 -7.50
N ALA A 275 28.16 5.96 -7.88
CA ALA A 275 28.63 6.46 -9.18
C ALA A 275 27.85 5.84 -10.37
N GLU A 276 27.51 4.55 -10.28
CA GLU A 276 26.72 3.80 -11.26
C GLU A 276 25.21 4.11 -11.26
N GLY A 277 24.72 4.78 -10.22
CA GLY A 277 23.34 5.31 -10.17
C GLY A 277 22.43 4.69 -9.12
N TYR A 278 22.94 3.82 -8.24
CA TYR A 278 22.22 3.34 -7.05
C TYR A 278 22.17 4.44 -6.01
N ARG A 279 21.30 5.43 -6.22
CA ARG A 279 21.24 6.66 -5.41
C ARG A 279 19.82 6.92 -4.93
N SER A 280 19.72 7.56 -3.77
CA SER A 280 18.51 8.19 -3.28
C SER A 280 18.46 9.67 -3.66
N SER A 281 17.26 10.19 -3.84
CA SER A 281 17.01 11.62 -3.91
C SER A 281 17.06 12.22 -2.51
N GLY A 282 17.49 13.47 -2.41
CA GLY A 282 17.64 14.13 -1.11
C GLY A 282 18.35 15.46 -1.22
N TYR A 283 18.36 16.18 -0.09
CA TYR A 283 19.08 17.45 0.04
C TYR A 283 20.44 17.18 0.67
N TRP A 284 21.48 17.28 -0.15
CA TRP A 284 22.86 17.05 0.27
C TRP A 284 23.63 18.37 0.27
N GLY A 285 24.43 18.59 1.30
CA GLY A 285 25.38 19.69 1.32
C GLY A 285 26.35 19.64 0.12
N SER A 286 26.80 20.80 -0.34
CA SER A 286 27.79 20.88 -1.41
C SER A 286 29.05 20.09 -1.02
N GLY A 287 29.51 19.19 -1.90
CA GLY A 287 30.69 18.36 -1.66
C GLY A 287 30.49 17.17 -0.71
N SER A 288 29.27 16.83 -0.29
CA SER A 288 29.03 15.65 0.55
C SER A 288 29.53 14.36 -0.12
N SER A 289 30.40 13.61 0.57
CA SER A 289 30.88 12.28 0.17
C SER A 289 29.78 11.21 0.20
N HIS A 290 28.70 11.45 0.93
CA HIS A 290 27.55 10.56 1.09
C HIS A 290 26.38 10.97 0.17
N LYS A 291 26.64 11.78 -0.86
CA LYS A 291 25.59 12.24 -1.78
C LYS A 291 24.88 11.05 -2.45
N GLY A 292 23.58 10.96 -2.21
CA GLY A 292 22.72 9.91 -2.75
C GLY A 292 22.76 8.60 -1.96
N GLU A 293 23.47 8.57 -0.83
CA GLU A 293 23.40 7.46 0.11
C GLU A 293 22.05 7.48 0.85
N VAL A 294 21.50 6.32 1.17
CA VAL A 294 20.35 6.24 2.08
C VAL A 294 20.88 6.28 3.50
N ASP A 295 20.58 7.38 4.19
CA ASP A 295 20.89 7.57 5.61
C ASP A 295 19.84 8.55 6.15
N ASN A 296 18.79 8.01 6.77
CA ASN A 296 17.67 8.82 7.22
C ASN A 296 16.95 8.22 8.43
N ASP A 297 16.79 9.08 9.44
CA ASP A 297 15.92 8.84 10.59
C ASP A 297 14.70 9.77 10.56
N THR A 298 13.50 9.21 10.70
CA THR A 298 12.24 9.95 10.74
C THR A 298 11.45 9.62 11.99
N LEU A 299 11.00 10.65 12.71
CA LEU A 299 10.06 10.52 13.83
C LEU A 299 8.74 11.22 13.47
N SER A 300 7.61 10.58 13.79
CA SER A 300 6.28 11.18 13.71
C SER A 300 5.54 10.96 15.02
N ALA A 301 4.92 12.02 15.54
CA ALA A 301 4.07 11.97 16.72
C ALA A 301 2.76 12.73 16.45
N ILE A 302 1.63 12.03 16.56
CA ILE A 302 0.29 12.59 16.37
C ILE A 302 -0.54 12.32 17.63
N PHE A 303 -1.23 13.37 18.11
CA PHE A 303 -2.16 13.30 19.22
C PHE A 303 -3.51 13.86 18.76
N THR A 304 -4.59 13.08 18.92
CA THR A 304 -5.95 13.45 18.50
C THR A 304 -6.99 13.00 19.51
#